data_AF-A0A847R2A4-F1
#
_entry.id   AF-A0A847R2A4-F1
#
_cell.length_a   1.000
_cell.length_b   1.000
_cell.length_c   1.000
_cell.angle_alpha   90.00
_cell.angle_beta   90.00
_cell.angle_gamma   90.00
#
_symmetry.space_group_name_H-M   'P 1'
#
loop_
_entity.id
_entity.type
_entity.pdbx_description
1 polymer ?
#
loop_
_entity_poly.entity_id
_entity_poly.type
_entity_poly.pdbx_seq_one_letter_code
_entity_poly.pdbx_strand_id
1 'polypeptide(L)'
;MRILFIKSTIILVGCAFISLAHSNDLIAFGKACLVKEARLNKAKSRLDILSLREQSSHAQSNQALNYLQHYRAEKATLETAMTDCAETTPNSAYCHQIRHRYNELNYLIQRAKADKVEEDLAGNDSHIDYEITRANFHQRYEAFVAYCRNSDAHYALIQNPTAYAAVCSSEDAKPTITCSLF
;
A
#
# COMPACT_ATOMS: atom_id res chain seq x y z
N MET A 1 11.90 54.71 -64.17
CA MET A 1 13.02 54.68 -63.20
C MET A 1 12.44 54.34 -61.84
N ARG A 2 12.88 53.21 -61.25
CA ARG A 2 12.38 52.62 -59.99
C ARG A 2 12.91 53.39 -58.76
N ILE A 3 12.34 53.05 -57.59
CA ILE A 3 12.82 53.19 -56.19
C ILE A 3 11.96 54.19 -55.40
N LEU A 4 11.45 53.93 -54.19
CA LEU A 4 11.12 52.73 -53.40
C LEU A 4 10.42 53.32 -52.15
N PHE A 5 9.20 52.88 -51.83
CA PHE A 5 8.55 53.24 -50.56
C PHE A 5 9.30 52.59 -49.41
N ILE A 6 10.07 53.35 -48.63
CA ILE A 6 10.63 52.85 -47.37
C ILE A 6 9.53 52.96 -46.31
N LYS A 7 8.78 51.87 -46.14
CA LYS A 7 7.98 51.63 -44.93
C LYS A 7 8.96 51.34 -43.80
N SER A 8 9.13 52.30 -42.89
CA SER A 8 9.84 52.09 -41.63
C SER A 8 8.99 51.18 -40.74
N THR A 9 9.19 49.87 -40.87
CA THR A 9 8.63 48.87 -39.96
C THR A 9 9.30 49.07 -38.60
N ILE A 10 8.56 49.62 -37.65
CA ILE A 10 8.95 49.64 -36.24
C ILE A 10 8.99 48.18 -35.78
N ILE A 11 10.18 47.60 -35.71
CA ILE A 11 10.40 46.31 -35.05
C ILE A 11 10.23 46.58 -33.57
N LEU A 12 9.02 46.30 -33.06
CA LEU A 12 8.75 46.22 -31.65
C LEU A 12 9.53 45.02 -31.12
N VAL A 13 10.75 45.26 -30.62
CA VAL A 13 11.49 44.30 -29.80
C VAL A 13 10.71 44.20 -28.50
N GLY A 14 9.73 43.30 -28.47
CA GLY A 14 9.02 42.92 -27.27
C GLY A 14 10.03 42.39 -26.27
N CYS A 15 10.25 43.15 -25.20
CA CYS A 15 11.14 42.77 -24.13
C CYS A 15 10.68 41.44 -23.54
N ALA A 16 11.50 40.39 -23.68
CA ALA A 16 11.37 39.17 -22.90
C ALA A 16 11.85 39.43 -21.46
N PHE A 17 11.23 40.38 -20.75
CA PHE A 17 11.19 40.35 -19.30
C PHE A 17 10.07 39.38 -18.91
N ILE A 18 10.24 38.10 -19.24
CA ILE A 18 9.45 37.04 -18.60
C ILE A 18 9.92 37.05 -17.15
N SER A 19 9.14 37.74 -16.32
CA SER A 19 9.35 38.09 -14.93
C SER A 19 10.21 37.07 -14.16
N LEU A 20 11.40 37.49 -13.70
CA LEU A 20 12.20 36.74 -12.73
C LEU A 20 11.41 36.36 -11.48
N ALA A 21 10.39 37.15 -11.12
CA ALA A 21 9.50 36.83 -10.00
C ALA A 21 8.65 35.59 -10.32
N HIS A 22 8.15 35.47 -11.55
CA HIS A 22 7.36 34.32 -11.98
C HIS A 22 8.19 33.03 -12.03
N SER A 23 9.46 33.08 -12.43
CA SER A 23 10.34 31.91 -12.36
C SER A 23 10.68 31.53 -10.92
N ASN A 24 10.85 32.49 -10.01
CA ASN A 24 11.09 32.21 -8.59
C ASN A 24 9.87 31.56 -7.92
N ASP A 25 8.65 32.00 -8.27
CA ASP A 25 7.40 31.40 -7.79
C ASP A 25 7.24 29.95 -8.28
N LEU A 26 7.59 29.66 -9.54
CA LEU A 26 7.59 28.30 -10.08
C LEU A 26 8.63 27.41 -9.40
N ILE A 27 9.81 27.93 -9.08
CA ILE A 27 10.83 27.18 -8.33
C ILE A 27 10.32 26.83 -6.93
N ALA A 28 9.70 27.79 -6.23
CA ALA A 28 9.12 27.56 -4.91
C ALA A 28 8.00 26.52 -4.95
N PHE A 29 7.10 26.62 -5.94
CA PHE A 29 6.05 25.63 -6.20
C PHE A 29 6.63 24.24 -6.42
N GLY A 30 7.60 24.08 -7.34
CA GLY A 30 8.20 22.79 -7.67
C GLY A 30 8.90 22.14 -6.48
N LYS A 31 9.66 22.91 -5.70
CA LYS A 31 10.29 22.42 -4.45
C LYS A 31 9.25 21.98 -3.42
N ALA A 32 8.15 22.71 -3.28
CA ALA A 32 7.06 22.32 -2.39
C ALA A 32 6.40 20.99 -2.83
N CYS A 33 6.26 20.78 -4.14
CA CYS A 33 5.75 19.54 -4.71
C CYS A 33 6.69 18.35 -4.46
N LEU A 34 8.01 18.51 -4.64
CA LEU A 34 8.98 17.47 -4.29
C LEU A 34 8.90 17.07 -2.80
N VAL A 35 8.73 18.03 -1.90
CA VAL A 35 8.55 17.74 -0.47
C VAL A 35 7.25 16.98 -0.19
N LYS A 36 6.15 17.37 -0.85
CA LYS A 36 4.86 16.66 -0.73
C LYS A 36 4.98 15.23 -1.26
N GLU A 37 5.65 15.05 -2.38
CA GLU A 37 5.89 13.75 -3.01
C GLU A 37 6.75 12.85 -2.13
N ALA A 38 7.85 13.35 -1.56
CA ALA A 38 8.67 12.61 -0.62
C ALA A 38 7.86 12.13 0.62
N ARG A 39 6.96 12.99 1.13
CA ARG A 39 6.04 12.61 2.22
C ARG A 39 5.03 11.56 1.79
N LEU A 40 4.55 11.59 0.55
CA LEU A 40 3.67 10.57 -0.01
C LEU A 40 4.40 9.25 -0.18
N ASN A 41 5.63 9.24 -0.69
CA ASN A 41 6.43 8.02 -0.82
C ASN A 41 6.68 7.35 0.53
N LYS A 42 6.94 8.14 1.59
CA LYS A 42 7.02 7.61 2.96
C LYS A 42 5.68 7.04 3.45
N ALA A 43 4.56 7.68 3.12
CA ALA A 43 3.24 7.17 3.47
C ALA A 43 2.90 5.88 2.71
N LYS A 44 3.29 5.80 1.42
CA LYS A 44 3.16 4.60 0.59
C LYS A 44 3.95 3.43 1.18
N SER A 45 5.22 3.64 1.52
CA SER A 45 6.04 2.60 2.15
C SER A 45 5.43 2.06 3.45
N ARG A 46 4.81 2.93 4.26
CA ARG A 46 4.07 2.49 5.47
C ARG A 46 2.83 1.67 5.10
N LEU A 47 2.08 2.08 4.09
CA LEU A 47 0.92 1.35 3.59
C LEU A 47 1.32 -0.03 3.05
N ASP A 48 2.43 -0.13 2.32
CA ASP A 48 2.95 -1.40 1.79
C ASP A 48 3.31 -2.37 2.94
N ILE A 49 3.92 -1.87 4.02
CA ILE A 49 4.21 -2.67 5.22
C ILE A 49 2.91 -3.17 5.87
N LEU A 50 1.89 -2.33 5.99
CA LEU A 50 0.59 -2.72 6.55
C LEU A 50 -0.10 -3.77 5.67
N SER A 51 -0.06 -3.60 4.35
CA SER A 51 -0.61 -4.57 3.40
C SER A 51 0.03 -5.95 3.53
N LEU A 52 1.36 -6.01 3.70
CA LEU A 52 2.06 -7.28 3.93
C LEU A 52 1.65 -7.94 5.25
N ARG A 53 1.43 -7.17 6.32
CA ARG A 53 0.97 -7.68 7.61
C ARG A 53 -0.44 -8.24 7.52
N GLU A 54 -1.35 -7.52 6.88
CA GLU A 54 -2.72 -7.96 6.62
C GLU A 54 -2.74 -9.27 5.83
N GLN A 55 -1.96 -9.37 4.74
CA GLN A 55 -1.84 -10.59 3.95
C GLN A 55 -1.30 -11.76 4.78
N SER A 56 -0.28 -11.53 5.61
CA SER A 56 0.27 -12.56 6.49
C SER A 56 -0.74 -13.03 7.53
N SER A 57 -1.51 -12.11 8.12
CA SER A 57 -2.54 -12.45 9.10
C SER A 57 -3.65 -13.30 8.47
N HIS A 58 -4.12 -12.93 7.26
CA HIS A 58 -5.07 -13.74 6.52
C HIS A 58 -4.55 -15.15 6.18
N ALA A 59 -3.28 -15.26 5.77
CA ALA A 59 -2.67 -16.55 5.47
C ALA A 59 -2.61 -17.47 6.71
N GLN A 60 -2.24 -16.92 7.87
CA GLN A 60 -2.20 -17.65 9.15
C GLN A 60 -3.60 -18.11 9.58
N SER A 61 -4.59 -17.20 9.56
CA SER A 61 -5.98 -17.53 9.90
C SER A 61 -6.56 -18.65 9.03
N ASN A 62 -6.28 -18.63 7.73
CA ASN A 62 -6.67 -19.71 6.81
C ASN A 62 -6.01 -21.04 7.15
N GLN A 63 -4.74 -21.03 7.58
CA GLN A 63 -4.03 -22.23 8.01
C GLN A 63 -4.61 -22.80 9.32
N ALA A 64 -4.90 -21.95 10.31
CA ALA A 64 -5.53 -22.35 11.57
C ALA A 64 -6.92 -22.98 11.32
N LEU A 65 -7.71 -22.41 10.40
CA LEU A 65 -8.99 -22.97 9.96
C LEU A 65 -8.85 -24.37 9.36
N ASN A 66 -7.86 -24.58 8.49
CA ASN A 66 -7.60 -25.86 7.86
C ASN A 66 -7.21 -26.94 8.89
N TYR A 67 -6.32 -26.61 9.85
CA TYR A 67 -5.98 -27.54 10.93
C TYR A 67 -7.18 -27.88 11.81
N LEU A 68 -7.99 -26.89 12.16
CA LEU A 68 -9.20 -27.12 12.94
C LEU A 68 -10.18 -28.04 12.21
N GLN A 69 -10.36 -27.86 10.90
CA GLN A 69 -11.21 -28.74 10.10
C GLN A 69 -10.64 -30.16 10.04
N HIS A 70 -9.33 -30.31 9.84
CA HIS A 70 -8.65 -31.59 9.81
C HIS A 70 -8.81 -32.37 11.13
N TYR A 71 -8.51 -31.74 12.27
CA TYR A 71 -8.63 -32.40 13.57
C TYR A 71 -10.07 -32.78 13.92
N ARG A 72 -11.05 -31.97 13.50
CA ARG A 72 -12.47 -32.31 13.67
C ARG A 72 -12.88 -33.52 12.84
N ALA A 73 -12.43 -33.58 11.58
CA ALA A 73 -12.70 -34.72 10.72
C ALA A 73 -12.07 -36.00 11.28
N GLU A 74 -10.79 -35.94 11.69
CA GLU A 74 -10.11 -37.09 12.29
C GLU A 74 -10.79 -37.52 13.59
N LYS A 75 -11.18 -36.58 14.45
CA LYS A 75 -11.90 -36.88 15.68
C LYS A 75 -13.23 -37.59 15.39
N ALA A 76 -14.00 -37.12 14.40
CA ALA A 76 -15.27 -37.75 14.01
C ALA A 76 -15.07 -39.20 13.53
N THR A 77 -13.97 -39.49 12.81
CA THR A 77 -13.66 -40.87 12.41
C THR A 77 -13.30 -41.78 13.60
N LEU A 78 -12.82 -41.21 14.70
CA LEU A 78 -12.48 -41.93 15.92
C LEU A 78 -13.67 -42.12 16.86
N GLU A 79 -14.79 -41.41 16.69
CA GLU A 79 -15.95 -41.50 17.58
C GLU A 79 -16.58 -42.90 17.57
N THR A 80 -16.71 -43.52 16.40
CA THR A 80 -17.19 -44.91 16.30
C THR A 80 -16.22 -45.88 16.97
N ALA A 81 -14.93 -45.81 16.66
CA ALA A 81 -13.92 -46.69 17.26
C ALA A 81 -13.82 -46.53 18.79
N MET A 82 -14.03 -45.32 19.29
CA MET A 82 -14.04 -45.01 20.72
C MET A 82 -15.27 -45.60 21.42
N THR A 83 -16.43 -45.53 20.77
CA THR A 83 -17.69 -46.13 21.25
C THR A 83 -17.56 -47.66 21.27
N ASP A 84 -17.14 -48.24 20.16
CA ASP A 84 -16.98 -49.70 20.01
C ASP A 84 -16.00 -50.27 21.04
N CYS A 85 -14.86 -49.61 21.25
CA CYS A 85 -13.86 -50.11 22.20
C CYS A 85 -14.30 -49.93 23.66
N ALA A 86 -15.07 -48.88 23.97
CA ALA A 86 -15.62 -48.66 25.30
C ALA A 86 -16.69 -49.71 25.68
N GLU A 87 -17.49 -50.15 24.71
CA GLU A 87 -18.56 -51.13 24.92
C GLU A 87 -18.05 -52.59 24.92
N THR A 88 -16.99 -52.90 24.17
CA THR A 88 -16.52 -54.28 24.00
C THR A 88 -15.34 -54.65 24.89
N THR A 89 -14.22 -53.91 24.80
CA THR A 89 -12.94 -54.25 25.46
C THR A 89 -12.23 -53.00 26.00
N PRO A 90 -12.78 -52.34 27.03
CA PRO A 90 -12.37 -51.00 27.47
C PRO A 90 -10.94 -50.89 28.02
N ASN A 91 -10.34 -52.02 28.40
CA ASN A 91 -8.97 -52.12 28.94
C ASN A 91 -7.99 -52.78 27.95
N SER A 92 -8.39 -52.96 26.69
CA SER A 92 -7.46 -53.46 25.66
C SER A 92 -6.43 -52.39 25.28
N ALA A 93 -5.24 -52.84 24.86
CA ALA A 93 -4.21 -51.94 24.35
C ALA A 93 -4.72 -51.06 23.18
N TYR A 94 -5.55 -51.63 22.32
CA TYR A 94 -6.23 -50.91 21.25
C TYR A 94 -7.12 -49.78 21.78
N CYS A 95 -7.97 -50.04 22.77
CA CYS A 95 -8.85 -49.00 23.32
C CYS A 95 -8.07 -47.90 24.05
N HIS A 96 -6.95 -48.22 24.70
CA HIS A 96 -6.03 -47.22 25.25
C HIS A 96 -5.45 -46.31 24.16
N GLN A 97 -5.05 -46.86 23.01
CA GLN A 97 -4.52 -46.09 21.89
C GLN A 97 -5.58 -45.15 21.29
N ILE A 98 -6.81 -45.65 21.07
CA ILE A 98 -7.92 -44.84 20.56
C ILE A 98 -8.25 -43.70 21.54
N ARG A 99 -8.33 -43.99 22.84
CA ARG A 99 -8.58 -42.98 23.88
C ARG A 99 -7.48 -41.92 23.95
N HIS A 100 -6.22 -42.33 23.85
CA HIS A 100 -5.10 -41.40 23.78
C HIS A 100 -5.23 -40.46 22.58
N ARG A 101 -5.43 -41.01 21.37
CA ARG A 101 -5.55 -40.20 20.15
C ARG A 101 -6.76 -39.27 20.20
N TYR A 102 -7.89 -39.74 20.72
CA TYR A 102 -9.09 -38.92 20.91
C TYR A 102 -8.84 -37.73 21.84
N ASN A 103 -8.15 -37.96 22.97
CA ASN A 103 -7.79 -36.91 23.92
C ASN A 103 -6.78 -35.91 23.33
N GLU A 104 -5.79 -36.41 22.59
CA GLU A 104 -4.83 -35.57 21.85
C GLU A 104 -5.54 -34.66 20.85
N LEU A 105 -6.47 -35.21 20.05
CA LEU A 105 -7.26 -34.41 19.11
C LEU A 105 -8.14 -33.38 19.80
N ASN A 106 -8.72 -33.69 20.96
CA ASN A 106 -9.43 -32.70 21.77
C ASN A 106 -8.52 -31.54 22.20
N TYR A 107 -7.33 -31.85 22.66
CA TYR A 107 -6.33 -30.83 23.02
C TYR A 107 -5.95 -29.98 21.81
N LEU A 108 -5.63 -30.60 20.67
CA LEU A 108 -5.27 -29.91 19.43
C LEU A 108 -6.41 -29.02 18.90
N ILE A 109 -7.66 -29.47 18.99
CA ILE A 109 -8.83 -28.66 18.64
C ILE A 109 -8.96 -27.43 19.54
N GLN A 110 -8.77 -27.57 20.86
CA GLN A 110 -8.87 -26.44 21.78
C GLN A 110 -7.73 -25.45 21.57
N ARG A 111 -6.52 -25.95 21.31
CA ARG A 111 -5.37 -25.11 20.97
C ARG A 111 -5.59 -24.33 19.68
N ALA A 112 -6.00 -25.01 18.60
CA ALA A 112 -6.29 -24.35 17.32
C ALA A 112 -7.43 -23.32 17.42
N LYS A 113 -8.40 -23.50 18.32
CA LYS A 113 -9.42 -22.49 18.61
C LYS A 113 -8.85 -21.27 19.32
N ALA A 114 -7.97 -21.46 20.29
CA ALA A 114 -7.32 -20.38 21.01
C ALA A 114 -6.44 -19.55 20.07
N ASP A 115 -5.62 -20.23 19.26
CA ASP A 115 -4.76 -19.60 18.24
C ASP A 115 -5.61 -18.79 17.25
N LYS A 116 -6.75 -19.33 16.79
CA LYS A 116 -7.68 -18.61 15.92
C LYS A 116 -8.26 -17.35 16.59
N VAL A 117 -8.63 -17.39 17.86
CA VAL A 117 -9.19 -16.22 18.57
C VAL A 117 -8.13 -15.12 18.70
N GLU A 118 -6.89 -15.49 19.00
CA GLU A 118 -5.77 -14.54 19.07
C GLU A 118 -5.47 -13.94 17.68
N GLU A 119 -5.49 -14.76 16.63
CA GLU A 119 -5.34 -14.31 15.24
C GLU A 119 -6.50 -13.41 14.78
N ASP A 120 -7.75 -13.72 15.12
CA ASP A 120 -8.92 -12.91 14.77
C ASP A 120 -8.82 -11.51 15.42
N LEU A 121 -8.32 -11.43 16.66
CA LEU A 121 -8.08 -10.16 17.36
C LEU A 121 -6.93 -9.36 16.72
N ALA A 122 -5.79 -10.00 16.46
CA ALA A 122 -4.63 -9.35 15.84
C ALA A 122 -4.87 -8.95 14.37
N GLY A 123 -5.59 -9.80 13.63
CA GLY A 123 -5.95 -9.59 12.23
C GLY A 123 -6.93 -8.44 12.05
N ASN A 124 -7.95 -8.33 12.91
CA ASN A 124 -8.92 -7.25 12.87
C ASN A 124 -8.25 -5.87 13.10
N ASP A 125 -7.31 -5.77 14.04
CA ASP A 125 -6.52 -4.55 14.27
C ASP A 125 -5.68 -4.19 13.03
N SER A 126 -5.00 -5.18 12.46
CA SER A 126 -4.17 -4.97 11.26
C SER A 126 -4.98 -4.55 10.02
N HIS A 127 -6.19 -5.08 9.85
CA HIS A 127 -7.08 -4.73 8.75
C HIS A 127 -7.63 -3.31 8.89
N ILE A 128 -8.09 -2.93 10.08
CA ILE A 128 -8.60 -1.57 10.36
C ILE A 128 -7.50 -0.53 10.10
N ASP A 129 -6.28 -0.76 10.61
CA ASP A 129 -5.15 0.14 10.41
C ASP A 129 -4.76 0.28 8.94
N TYR A 130 -4.78 -0.83 8.19
CA TYR A 130 -4.53 -0.82 6.75
C TYR A 130 -5.60 0.00 6.01
N GLU A 131 -6.88 -0.25 6.25
CA GLU A 131 -7.99 0.43 5.57
C GLU A 131 -7.99 1.94 5.83
N ILE A 132 -7.81 2.36 7.10
CA ILE A 132 -7.71 3.78 7.47
C ILE A 132 -6.50 4.42 6.79
N THR A 133 -5.34 3.76 6.83
CA THR A 133 -4.12 4.29 6.22
C THR A 133 -4.24 4.37 4.69
N ARG A 134 -4.88 3.38 4.06
CA ARG A 134 -5.11 3.33 2.61
C ARG A 134 -5.99 4.49 2.15
N ALA A 135 -7.12 4.70 2.82
CA ALA A 135 -8.04 5.80 2.51
C ALA A 135 -7.35 7.16 2.64
N ASN A 136 -6.62 7.38 3.74
CA ASN A 136 -5.85 8.59 3.96
C ASN A 136 -4.74 8.80 2.91
N PHE A 137 -4.04 7.73 2.53
CA PHE A 137 -3.02 7.80 1.48
C PHE A 137 -3.66 8.20 0.15
N HIS A 138 -4.77 7.57 -0.23
CA HIS A 138 -5.46 7.83 -1.49
C HIS A 138 -5.91 9.29 -1.60
N GLN A 139 -6.59 9.81 -0.58
CA GLN A 139 -7.01 11.21 -0.53
C GLN A 139 -5.82 12.18 -0.68
N ARG A 140 -4.71 11.90 0.00
CA ARG A 140 -3.50 12.74 -0.08
C ARG A 140 -2.82 12.64 -1.44
N TYR A 141 -2.84 11.46 -2.06
CA TYR A 141 -2.29 11.23 -3.38
C TYR A 141 -3.10 11.96 -4.45
N GLU A 142 -4.43 11.87 -4.41
CA GLU A 142 -5.32 12.61 -5.32
C GLU A 142 -5.12 14.12 -5.20
N ALA A 143 -5.08 14.64 -3.98
CA ALA A 143 -4.82 16.06 -3.74
C ALA A 143 -3.44 16.49 -4.26
N PHE A 144 -2.42 15.63 -4.14
CA PHE A 144 -1.11 15.88 -4.72
C PHE A 144 -1.16 15.88 -6.24
N VAL A 145 -1.81 14.90 -6.88
CA VAL A 145 -1.91 14.86 -8.34
C VAL A 145 -2.65 16.10 -8.86
N ALA A 146 -3.77 16.47 -8.24
CA ALA A 146 -4.51 17.68 -8.62
C ALA A 146 -3.65 18.95 -8.53
N TYR A 147 -2.86 19.10 -7.47
CA TYR A 147 -2.10 20.32 -7.21
C TYR A 147 -0.71 20.35 -7.87
N CYS A 148 0.02 19.24 -7.86
CA CYS A 148 1.43 19.15 -8.27
C CYS A 148 1.64 18.51 -9.65
N ARG A 149 0.61 17.91 -10.25
CA ARG A 149 0.73 17.24 -11.55
C ARG A 149 -0.24 17.80 -12.60
N ASN A 150 -1.45 18.14 -12.19
CA ASN A 150 -2.52 18.55 -13.11
C ASN A 150 -2.85 20.04 -13.02
N SER A 151 -1.98 20.84 -12.39
CA SER A 151 -2.19 22.29 -12.25
C SER A 151 -1.47 23.07 -13.33
N ASP A 152 -2.00 24.25 -13.68
CA ASP A 152 -1.36 25.18 -14.61
C ASP A 152 0.05 25.58 -14.15
N ALA A 153 0.28 25.66 -12.83
CA ALA A 153 1.58 25.92 -12.25
C ALA A 153 2.59 24.79 -12.53
N HIS A 154 2.15 23.52 -12.55
CA HIS A 154 2.99 22.41 -12.96
C HIS A 154 3.35 22.50 -14.44
N TYR A 155 2.38 22.73 -15.32
CA TYR A 155 2.65 22.92 -16.74
C TYR A 155 3.60 24.10 -17.01
N ALA A 156 3.41 25.22 -16.31
CA ALA A 156 4.29 26.39 -16.39
C ALA A 156 5.71 26.10 -15.87
N LEU A 157 5.85 25.32 -14.79
CA LEU A 157 7.14 24.86 -14.28
C LEU A 157 7.88 24.04 -15.34
N ILE A 158 7.21 23.05 -15.94
CA ILE A 158 7.77 22.18 -16.97
C ILE A 158 8.21 22.98 -18.22
N GLN A 159 7.42 23.99 -18.61
CA GLN A 159 7.70 24.82 -19.79
C GLN A 159 8.74 25.90 -19.55
N ASN A 160 9.15 26.15 -18.30
CA ASN A 160 10.16 27.14 -17.94
C ASN A 160 11.53 26.47 -17.71
N PRO A 161 12.50 26.58 -18.63
CA PRO A 161 13.77 25.86 -18.52
C PRO A 161 14.57 26.21 -17.28
N THR A 162 14.54 27.48 -16.86
CA THR A 162 15.27 27.95 -15.67
C THR A 162 14.65 27.39 -14.39
N ALA A 163 13.33 27.47 -14.24
CA ALA A 163 12.65 26.94 -13.07
C ALA A 163 12.73 25.40 -13.01
N TYR A 164 12.51 24.74 -14.15
CA TYR A 164 12.65 23.29 -14.26
C TYR A 164 14.06 22.82 -13.89
N ALA A 165 15.12 23.41 -14.45
CA ALA A 165 16.48 23.04 -14.10
C ALA A 165 16.78 23.28 -12.61
N ALA A 166 16.25 24.33 -12.01
CA ALA A 166 16.44 24.62 -10.59
C ALA A 166 15.71 23.66 -9.63
N VAL A 167 14.69 22.94 -10.11
CA VAL A 167 13.90 21.98 -9.32
C VAL A 167 14.28 20.53 -9.64
N CYS A 168 14.52 20.21 -10.91
CA CYS A 168 14.54 18.86 -11.46
C CYS A 168 15.91 18.41 -12.01
N SER A 169 16.98 19.18 -11.79
CA SER A 169 18.32 18.84 -12.32
C SER A 169 19.01 17.68 -11.59
N SER A 170 18.68 17.42 -10.33
CA SER A 170 19.27 16.31 -9.57
C SER A 170 18.73 14.95 -10.02
N GLU A 171 19.59 13.94 -10.03
CA GLU A 171 19.22 12.56 -10.37
C GLU A 171 18.07 12.02 -9.52
N ASP A 172 17.99 12.42 -8.25
CA ASP A 172 16.89 12.02 -7.36
C ASP A 172 15.55 12.71 -7.68
N ALA A 173 15.58 13.88 -8.32
CA ALA A 173 14.39 14.66 -8.64
C ALA A 173 13.82 14.29 -10.00
N LYS A 174 14.66 13.98 -11.00
CA LYS A 174 14.23 13.59 -12.36
C LYS A 174 13.14 12.50 -12.40
N PRO A 175 13.21 11.41 -11.62
CA PRO A 175 12.20 10.35 -11.69
C PRO A 175 10.90 10.68 -10.93
N THR A 176 10.84 11.82 -10.23
CA THR A 176 9.65 12.20 -9.45
C THR A 176 8.49 12.60 -10.36
N ILE A 177 7.26 12.40 -9.91
CA ILE A 177 6.03 12.83 -10.58
C ILE A 177 6.03 14.35 -10.80
N THR A 178 6.60 15.10 -9.85
CA THR A 178 6.76 16.54 -9.96
C THR A 178 7.61 16.93 -11.19
N CYS A 179 8.62 16.14 -11.53
CA CYS A 179 9.60 16.44 -12.58
C CYS A 179 9.42 15.62 -13.87
N SER A 180 8.61 14.56 -13.87
CA SER A 180 8.42 13.74 -15.06
C SER A 180 7.60 14.49 -16.12
N LEU A 181 7.87 14.22 -17.40
CA LEU A 181 6.99 14.61 -18.49
C LEU A 181 6.01 13.46 -18.74
N PHE A 182 4.70 13.72 -18.57
CA PHE A 182 3.55 12.81 -18.77
C PHE A 182 3.71 11.35 -18.32
#